data_AF-A0A1E7KD33-F1
#
_entry.id   AF-A0A1E7KD33-F1
#
_cell.length_a   1.000
_cell.length_b   1.000
_cell.length_c   1.000
_cell.angle_alpha   90.00
_cell.angle_beta   90.00
_cell.angle_gamma   90.00
#
_symmetry.space_group_name_H-M   'P 1'
#
loop_
_entity.id
_entity.type
_entity.pdbx_description
1 polymer ?
#
loop_
_entity_poly.entity_id
_entity_poly.type
_entity_poly.pdbx_seq_one_letter_code
_entity_poly.pdbx_strand_id
1 'polypeptide(L)'
;MSAATGSARTTALAGRPRPRTVPPGEATTPAAPPARRTGPEPAAADATAPEGPAVPGEAPLSARERDELTARIDALDTEVGQLREALASRPVIDQARGMVMALAPCDAETAWQVLVRVSQHSNVKLRSVAAALVSGAEGTAVPKPVRKHLATALREVRTPPGRRGGSGPPDRREPRAPR
;
A
#
# COMPACT_ATOMS: atom_id res chain seq x y z
N MET A 1 -50.13 46.01 6.47
CA MET A 1 -49.42 45.97 7.77
C MET A 1 -49.49 44.52 8.25
N SER A 2 -48.57 43.62 7.94
CA SER A 2 -47.12 43.54 8.23
C SER A 2 -46.80 43.53 9.73
N ALA A 3 -46.65 42.33 10.28
CA ALA A 3 -45.81 41.90 11.42
C ALA A 3 -46.10 40.39 11.62
N ALA A 4 -45.21 39.43 11.35
CA ALA A 4 -43.98 39.10 12.10
C ALA A 4 -44.33 38.90 13.60
N THR A 5 -44.17 37.75 14.24
CA THR A 5 -42.93 37.00 14.51
C THR A 5 -43.35 35.76 15.31
N GLY A 6 -43.01 34.53 14.93
CA GLY A 6 -41.81 33.86 15.43
C GLY A 6 -42.13 32.93 16.62
N SER A 7 -42.41 31.66 16.33
CA SER A 7 -42.38 30.60 17.35
C SER A 7 -41.13 29.75 17.10
N ALA A 8 -40.05 30.10 17.79
CA ALA A 8 -38.83 29.31 17.83
C ALA A 8 -39.05 28.11 18.76
N ARG A 9 -39.21 26.91 18.17
CA ARG A 9 -39.07 25.65 18.92
C ARG A 9 -37.61 25.50 19.31
N THR A 10 -37.31 25.81 20.57
CA THR A 10 -36.10 25.38 21.26
C THR A 10 -36.36 24.00 21.81
N THR A 11 -35.80 22.97 21.17
CA THR A 11 -35.70 21.63 21.76
C THR A 11 -34.27 21.15 21.65
N ALA A 12 -33.63 21.18 22.83
CA ALA A 12 -32.64 20.24 23.34
C ALA A 12 -31.65 19.64 22.34
N LEU A 13 -30.45 20.24 22.37
CA LEU A 13 -29.17 19.66 21.96
C LEU A 13 -28.94 18.32 22.70
N ALA A 14 -29.38 17.22 22.10
CA ALA A 14 -29.00 15.87 22.53
C ALA A 14 -27.49 15.70 22.32
N GLY A 15 -26.79 15.36 23.40
CA GLY A 15 -25.33 15.33 23.49
C GLY A 15 -24.69 14.47 22.40
N ARG A 16 -23.76 15.08 21.66
CA ARG A 16 -22.82 14.35 20.82
C ARG A 16 -21.98 13.42 21.71
N PRO A 17 -21.86 12.12 21.39
CA PRO A 17 -20.91 11.27 22.08
C PRO A 17 -19.50 11.83 21.87
N ARG A 18 -18.72 11.93 22.95
CA ARG A 18 -17.33 12.41 22.90
C ARG A 18 -16.53 11.53 21.93
N PRO A 19 -15.61 12.08 21.13
CA PRO A 19 -14.68 11.27 20.35
C PRO A 19 -13.84 10.45 21.33
N ARG A 20 -13.89 9.13 21.18
CA ARG A 20 -13.06 8.20 21.93
C ARG A 20 -11.62 8.46 21.47
N THR A 21 -10.83 9.12 22.31
CA THR A 21 -9.39 9.27 22.12
C THR A 21 -8.77 7.88 22.15
N VAL A 22 -8.45 7.36 20.97
CA VAL A 22 -7.58 6.20 20.82
C VAL A 22 -6.16 6.70 21.09
N PRO A 23 -5.39 6.06 21.99
CA PRO A 23 -4.00 6.43 22.21
C PRO A 23 -3.19 6.31 20.90
N PRO A 24 -2.17 7.16 20.68
CA PRO A 24 -1.29 7.03 19.52
C PRO A 24 -0.52 5.71 19.58
N GLY A 25 -0.23 5.19 18.39
CA GLY A 25 0.18 3.82 18.11
C GLY A 25 1.29 3.23 18.98
N GLU A 26 1.16 1.93 19.24
CA GLU A 26 2.32 1.06 19.20
C GLU A 26 2.83 1.08 17.76
N ALA A 27 3.81 1.96 17.52
CA ALA A 27 4.73 1.78 16.42
C ALA A 27 5.32 0.38 16.61
N THR A 28 4.95 -0.56 15.73
CA THR A 28 5.73 -1.78 15.55
C THR A 28 7.13 -1.33 15.17
N THR A 29 7.97 -1.27 16.20
CA THR A 29 9.38 -1.00 16.07
C THR A 29 9.92 -2.10 15.15
N PRO A 30 10.59 -1.78 14.02
CA PRO A 30 11.29 -2.82 13.29
C PRO A 30 12.27 -3.46 14.28
N ALA A 31 12.15 -4.79 14.42
CA ALA A 31 12.96 -5.57 15.33
C ALA A 31 14.43 -5.11 15.24
N ALA A 32 14.95 -4.66 16.38
CA ALA A 32 16.34 -4.25 16.51
C ALA A 32 17.28 -5.36 15.99
N PRO A 33 18.37 -5.03 15.27
CA PRO A 33 19.37 -6.03 14.92
C PRO A 33 19.92 -6.66 16.22
N PRO A 34 20.18 -7.98 16.25
CA PRO A 34 20.63 -8.64 17.47
C PRO A 34 21.91 -7.97 17.97
N ALA A 35 21.92 -7.65 19.28
CA ALA A 35 23.05 -7.03 19.96
C ALA A 35 24.34 -7.81 19.65
N ARG A 36 25.33 -7.11 19.08
CA ARG A 36 26.70 -7.60 19.01
C ARG A 36 27.11 -7.95 20.44
N ARG A 37 27.35 -9.24 20.70
CA ARG A 37 27.96 -9.67 21.96
C ARG A 37 29.33 -9.01 22.04
N THR A 38 29.44 -8.03 22.93
CA THR A 38 30.71 -7.53 23.44
C THR A 38 31.48 -8.71 23.99
N GLY A 39 32.68 -8.96 23.46
CA GLY A 39 33.52 -10.07 23.88
C GLY A 39 33.93 -9.97 25.35
N PRO A 40 34.16 -11.10 26.02
CA PRO A 40 34.91 -11.09 27.28
C PRO A 40 36.40 -10.82 27.00
N GLU A 41 36.98 -9.97 27.85
CA GLU A 41 38.42 -9.66 27.97
C GLU A 41 39.29 -10.94 28.12
N PRO A 42 40.60 -10.87 27.80
CA PRO A 42 41.47 -12.04 27.76
C PRO A 42 42.00 -12.37 29.16
N ALA A 43 41.53 -13.46 29.74
CA ALA A 43 42.21 -14.11 30.85
C ALA A 43 43.07 -15.25 30.29
N ALA A 44 44.38 -15.07 30.38
CA ALA A 44 45.36 -16.10 30.10
C ALA A 44 45.12 -17.32 31.01
N ALA A 45 44.97 -18.49 30.41
CA ALA A 45 45.22 -19.78 31.05
C ALA A 45 45.56 -20.82 29.97
N ASP A 46 46.83 -21.22 30.02
CA ASP A 46 47.42 -22.37 29.38
C ASP A 46 46.61 -23.66 29.67
N ALA A 47 46.19 -24.37 28.63
CA ALA A 47 45.80 -25.79 28.70
C ALA A 47 45.57 -26.36 27.28
N THR A 48 46.50 -27.23 26.90
CA THR A 48 46.53 -28.24 25.84
C THR A 48 45.17 -28.75 25.30
N ALA A 49 45.11 -28.90 23.97
CA ALA A 49 44.01 -29.45 23.17
C ALA A 49 43.51 -30.83 23.61
N PRO A 50 42.31 -31.22 23.13
CA PRO A 50 42.31 -32.33 22.20
C PRO A 50 41.72 -31.93 20.85
N GLU A 51 42.47 -32.26 19.80
CA GLU A 51 42.04 -32.25 18.42
C GLU A 51 40.77 -33.11 18.28
N GLY A 52 39.64 -32.48 18.01
CA GLY A 52 38.48 -33.19 17.47
C GLY A 52 38.84 -33.78 16.10
N PRO A 53 38.26 -34.92 15.70
CA PRO A 53 38.64 -35.61 14.47
C PRO A 53 38.53 -34.65 13.29
N ALA A 54 39.68 -34.36 12.67
CA ALA A 54 39.79 -33.58 11.46
C ALA A 54 38.87 -34.19 10.41
N VAL A 55 37.81 -33.47 10.05
CA VAL A 55 36.98 -33.80 8.90
C VAL A 55 37.91 -33.73 7.68
N PRO A 56 38.21 -34.85 6.98
CA PRO A 56 39.10 -34.79 5.83
C PRO A 56 38.36 -34.10 4.68
N GLY A 57 38.93 -33.00 4.15
CA GLY A 57 38.71 -32.65 2.74
C GLY A 57 38.02 -31.33 2.39
N GLU A 58 38.01 -30.32 3.26
CA GLU A 58 37.83 -28.94 2.78
C GLU A 58 38.99 -28.10 3.32
N ALA A 59 39.97 -27.83 2.45
CA ALA A 59 40.96 -26.81 2.78
C ALA A 59 40.22 -25.52 3.13
N PRO A 60 40.51 -24.86 4.25
CA PRO A 60 39.81 -23.63 4.62
C PRO A 60 39.98 -22.63 3.48
N LEU A 61 38.85 -22.09 2.99
CA LEU A 61 38.84 -21.06 1.93
C LEU A 61 39.92 -20.03 2.22
N SER A 62 40.73 -19.69 1.22
CA SER A 62 41.72 -18.63 1.34
C SER A 62 41.05 -17.31 1.70
N ALA A 63 41.81 -16.38 2.28
CA ALA A 63 41.30 -15.05 2.60
C ALA A 63 40.67 -14.37 1.37
N ARG A 64 41.29 -14.55 0.19
CA ARG A 64 40.77 -14.01 -1.08
C ARG A 64 39.42 -14.60 -1.48
N GLU A 65 39.26 -15.91 -1.37
CA GLU A 65 37.99 -16.59 -1.67
C GLU A 65 36.87 -16.14 -0.71
N ARG A 66 37.20 -15.86 0.56
CA ARG A 66 36.25 -15.31 1.52
C ARG A 66 35.86 -13.87 1.19
N ASP A 67 36.82 -13.04 0.79
CA ASP A 67 36.56 -11.66 0.38
C ASP A 67 35.66 -11.60 -0.86
N GLU A 68 35.94 -12.45 -1.85
CA GLU A 68 35.11 -12.57 -3.06
C GLU A 68 33.69 -13.06 -2.74
N LEU A 69 33.57 -14.07 -1.86
CA LEU A 69 32.27 -14.56 -1.42
C LEU A 69 31.48 -13.47 -0.67
N THR A 70 32.17 -12.70 0.18
CA THR A 70 31.56 -11.58 0.92
C THR A 70 31.06 -10.50 -0.04
N ALA A 71 31.88 -10.09 -1.01
CA ALA A 71 31.48 -9.13 -2.03
C ALA A 71 30.30 -9.64 -2.88
N ARG A 72 30.25 -10.94 -3.16
CA ARG A 72 29.12 -11.56 -3.87
C ARG A 72 27.85 -11.54 -3.03
N ILE A 73 27.94 -11.82 -1.73
CA ILE A 73 26.81 -11.74 -0.80
C ILE A 73 26.28 -10.30 -0.73
N ASP A 74 27.16 -9.31 -0.57
CA ASP A 74 26.78 -7.89 -0.51
C ASP A 74 26.07 -7.41 -1.79
N ALA A 75 26.54 -7.87 -2.95
CA ALA A 75 25.91 -7.57 -4.24
C ALA A 75 24.50 -8.18 -4.34
N LEU A 76 24.35 -9.44 -3.90
CA LEU A 76 23.05 -10.12 -3.88
C LEU A 76 22.08 -9.47 -2.88
N ASP A 77 22.55 -9.08 -1.70
CA ASP A 77 21.74 -8.37 -0.70
C ASP A 77 21.27 -7.00 -1.22
N THR A 78 22.13 -6.30 -1.96
CA THR A 78 21.76 -5.05 -2.64
C THR A 78 20.67 -5.26 -3.68
N GLU A 79 20.82 -6.27 -4.55
CA GLU A 79 19.83 -6.61 -5.57
C GLU A 79 18.49 -7.02 -4.96
N VAL A 80 18.53 -7.88 -3.94
CA VAL A 80 17.35 -8.31 -3.19
C VAL A 80 16.67 -7.11 -2.53
N GLY A 81 17.43 -6.15 -1.98
CA GLY A 81 16.90 -4.91 -1.42
C GLY A 81 16.14 -4.08 -2.45
N GLN A 82 16.72 -3.87 -3.64
CA GLN A 82 16.08 -3.14 -4.73
C GLN A 82 14.81 -3.83 -5.25
N LEU A 83 14.84 -5.16 -5.36
CA LEU A 83 13.67 -5.96 -5.75
C LEU A 83 12.56 -5.90 -4.70
N ARG A 84 12.90 -5.99 -3.41
CA ARG A 84 11.94 -5.85 -2.30
C ARG A 84 11.30 -4.47 -2.29
N GLU A 85 12.07 -3.40 -2.51
CA GLU A 85 11.55 -2.03 -2.61
C GLU A 85 10.59 -1.88 -3.81
N ALA A 86 10.98 -2.42 -4.98
CA ALA A 86 10.13 -2.42 -6.17
C ALA A 86 8.82 -3.19 -5.93
N LEU A 87 8.90 -4.35 -5.28
CA LEU A 87 7.74 -5.14 -4.89
C LEU A 87 6.88 -4.45 -3.82
N ALA A 88 7.46 -3.70 -2.88
CA ALA A 88 6.71 -2.98 -1.85
C ALA A 88 5.84 -1.84 -2.42
N SER A 89 6.19 -1.31 -3.60
CA SER A 89 5.42 -0.25 -4.27
C SER A 89 4.18 -0.73 -5.05
N ARG A 90 4.11 -2.02 -5.39
CA ARG A 90 2.96 -2.64 -6.09
C ARG A 90 1.71 -2.77 -5.18
N PRO A 91 1.81 -3.22 -3.92
CA PRO A 91 0.70 -3.34 -3.00
C PRO A 91 -0.13 -2.06 -2.83
N VAL A 92 0.51 -0.90 -2.71
CA VAL A 92 -0.23 0.35 -2.44
C VAL A 92 -1.08 0.80 -3.64
N ILE A 93 -0.59 0.57 -4.86
CA ILE A 93 -1.32 0.91 -6.09
C ILE A 93 -2.50 -0.05 -6.28
N ASP A 94 -2.29 -1.35 -6.02
CA ASP A 94 -3.33 -2.35 -6.12
C ASP A 94 -4.42 -2.17 -5.05
N GLN A 95 -4.02 -1.80 -3.82
CA GLN A 95 -4.96 -1.41 -2.75
C GLN A 95 -5.78 -0.19 -3.16
N ALA A 96 -5.12 0.87 -3.65
CA ALA A 96 -5.81 2.07 -4.13
C ALA A 96 -6.79 1.75 -5.27
N ARG A 97 -6.42 0.84 -6.17
CA ARG A 97 -7.30 0.36 -7.25
C ARG A 97 -8.54 -0.34 -6.67
N GLY A 98 -8.37 -1.25 -5.72
CA GLY A 98 -9.47 -1.91 -5.03
C GLY A 98 -10.39 -0.94 -4.28
N MET A 99 -9.81 0.08 -3.63
CA MET A 99 -10.57 1.15 -2.99
C MET A 99 -11.40 1.94 -4.00
N VAL A 100 -10.85 2.28 -5.17
CA VAL A 100 -11.61 2.95 -6.23
C VAL A 100 -12.78 2.08 -6.71
N MET A 101 -12.57 0.78 -6.90
CA MET A 101 -13.65 -0.15 -7.28
C MET A 101 -14.76 -0.22 -6.22
N ALA A 102 -14.40 -0.17 -4.94
CA ALA A 102 -15.37 -0.12 -3.85
C ALA A 102 -16.12 1.22 -3.78
N LEU A 103 -15.43 2.33 -4.07
CA LEU A 103 -16.02 3.67 -4.06
C LEU A 103 -16.89 3.92 -5.30
N ALA A 104 -16.52 3.45 -6.48
CA ALA A 104 -17.31 3.55 -7.68
C ALA A 104 -17.36 2.15 -8.31
N PRO A 105 -18.51 1.45 -8.26
CA PRO A 105 -18.62 0.09 -8.80
C PRO A 105 -18.21 0.06 -10.28
N CYS A 106 -16.98 -0.37 -10.54
CA CYS A 106 -16.36 -0.46 -11.85
C CYS A 106 -15.34 -1.60 -11.86
N ASP A 107 -14.92 -2.00 -13.05
CA ASP A 107 -13.88 -3.01 -13.21
C ASP A 107 -12.47 -2.46 -12.88
N ALA A 108 -11.50 -3.37 -12.79
CA ALA A 108 -10.14 -3.04 -12.43
C ALA A 108 -9.46 -2.10 -13.44
N GLU A 109 -9.82 -2.19 -14.73
CA GLU A 109 -9.26 -1.33 -15.77
C GLU A 109 -9.79 0.10 -15.63
N THR A 110 -11.10 0.27 -15.44
CA THR A 110 -11.70 1.59 -15.20
C THR A 110 -11.12 2.23 -13.93
N ALA A 111 -10.95 1.45 -12.85
CA ALA A 111 -10.32 1.94 -11.62
C ALA A 111 -8.87 2.38 -11.84
N TRP A 112 -8.10 1.66 -12.64
CA TRP A 112 -6.76 2.08 -13.04
C TRP A 112 -6.77 3.40 -13.81
N GLN A 113 -7.66 3.54 -14.79
CA GLN A 113 -7.79 4.78 -15.57
C GLN A 113 -8.20 5.97 -14.71
N VAL A 114 -9.02 5.76 -13.67
CA VAL A 114 -9.32 6.79 -12.67
C VAL A 114 -8.06 7.24 -11.94
N LEU A 115 -7.23 6.32 -11.44
CA LEU A 115 -5.99 6.67 -10.74
C LEU A 115 -5.02 7.42 -11.66
N VAL A 116 -4.86 6.98 -12.90
CA VAL A 116 -4.03 7.64 -13.93
C VAL A 116 -4.56 9.05 -14.22
N ARG A 117 -5.87 9.19 -14.42
CA ARG A 117 -6.53 10.50 -14.64
C ARG A 117 -6.32 11.45 -13.48
N VAL A 118 -6.44 10.97 -12.24
CA VAL A 118 -6.20 11.78 -11.04
C VAL A 118 -4.73 12.19 -10.95
N SER A 119 -3.80 11.27 -11.21
CA SER A 119 -2.36 11.54 -11.21
C SER A 119 -1.99 12.63 -12.21
N GLN A 120 -2.47 12.52 -13.45
CA GLN A 120 -2.20 13.50 -14.51
C GLN A 120 -2.79 14.87 -14.15
N HIS A 121 -4.06 14.94 -13.75
CA HIS A 121 -4.70 16.22 -13.46
C HIS A 121 -4.20 16.89 -12.19
N SER A 122 -3.72 16.11 -11.20
CA SER A 122 -3.11 16.66 -9.99
C SER A 122 -1.62 16.93 -10.13
N ASN A 123 -0.98 16.50 -11.22
CA ASN A 123 0.47 16.50 -11.41
C ASN A 123 1.24 15.86 -10.23
N VAL A 124 0.68 14.78 -9.69
CA VAL A 124 1.26 13.99 -8.58
C VAL A 124 1.58 12.61 -9.10
N LYS A 125 2.76 12.08 -8.75
CA LYS A 125 3.16 10.70 -9.11
C LYS A 125 2.07 9.71 -8.69
N LEU A 126 1.70 8.79 -9.57
CA LEU A 126 0.64 7.79 -9.32
C LEU A 126 0.82 7.06 -7.99
N ARG A 127 2.05 6.63 -7.67
CA ARG A 127 2.37 5.99 -6.37
C ARG A 127 2.00 6.86 -5.16
N SER A 128 2.19 8.17 -5.27
CA SER A 128 1.86 9.14 -4.22
C SER A 128 0.36 9.42 -4.17
N VAL A 129 -0.35 9.37 -5.30
CA VAL A 129 -1.81 9.39 -5.32
C VAL A 129 -2.38 8.17 -4.62
N ALA A 130 -1.85 6.98 -4.92
CA ALA A 130 -2.26 5.73 -4.30
C ALA A 130 -2.01 5.75 -2.78
N ALA A 131 -0.79 6.12 -2.36
CA ALA A 131 -0.47 6.26 -0.93
C ALA A 131 -1.36 7.28 -0.23
N ALA A 132 -1.64 8.42 -0.86
CA ALA A 132 -2.54 9.43 -0.30
C ALA A 132 -3.98 8.90 -0.17
N LEU A 133 -4.45 8.06 -1.09
CA LEU A 133 -5.77 7.45 -1.00
C LEU A 133 -5.85 6.47 0.17
N VAL A 134 -4.85 5.58 0.32
CA VAL A 134 -4.77 4.60 1.41
C VAL A 134 -4.68 5.33 2.76
N SER A 135 -3.75 6.28 2.90
CA SER A 135 -3.60 7.09 4.11
C SER A 135 -4.88 7.87 4.42
N GLY A 136 -5.61 8.30 3.38
CA GLY A 136 -6.91 8.96 3.48
C GLY A 136 -7.98 8.11 4.15
N ALA A 137 -8.02 6.80 3.85
CA ALA A 137 -8.92 5.87 4.52
C ALA A 137 -8.52 5.59 5.97
N GLU A 138 -7.23 5.72 6.30
CA GLU A 138 -6.70 5.63 7.67
C GLU A 138 -6.90 6.91 8.49
N GLY A 139 -7.52 7.95 7.91
CA GLY A 139 -7.84 9.22 8.59
C GLY A 139 -6.84 10.36 8.34
N THR A 140 -5.83 10.16 7.50
CA THR A 140 -4.87 11.21 7.12
C THR A 140 -5.45 12.16 6.09
N ALA A 141 -5.10 13.45 6.17
CA ALA A 141 -5.55 14.43 5.19
C ALA A 141 -4.93 14.20 3.80
N VAL A 142 -5.75 13.76 2.84
CA VAL A 142 -5.35 13.64 1.42
C VAL A 142 -5.12 15.03 0.82
N PRO A 143 -4.07 15.28 0.01
CA PRO A 143 -3.84 16.59 -0.62
C PRO A 143 -5.05 17.12 -1.40
N LYS A 144 -5.33 18.43 -1.26
CA LYS A 144 -6.48 19.10 -1.93
C LYS A 144 -6.60 18.80 -3.44
N PRO A 145 -5.54 18.89 -4.27
CA PRO A 145 -5.68 18.63 -5.70
C PRO A 145 -6.11 17.17 -5.97
N VAL A 146 -5.48 16.20 -5.28
CA VAL A 146 -5.81 14.78 -5.41
C VAL A 146 -7.27 14.51 -5.04
N ARG A 147 -7.75 15.04 -3.90
CA ARG A 147 -9.15 14.87 -3.48
C ARG A 147 -10.14 15.45 -4.49
N LYS A 148 -9.86 16.64 -5.02
CA LYS A 148 -10.73 17.33 -5.98
C LYS A 148 -10.89 16.49 -7.25
N HIS A 149 -9.77 16.05 -7.83
CA HIS A 149 -9.79 15.26 -9.06
C HIS A 149 -10.35 13.86 -8.85
N LEU A 150 -10.07 13.22 -7.72
CA LEU A 150 -10.67 11.92 -7.38
C LEU A 150 -12.18 12.03 -7.26
N ALA A 151 -12.70 13.04 -6.56
CA ALA A 151 -14.14 13.23 -6.43
C ALA A 151 -14.82 13.48 -7.79
N THR A 152 -14.17 14.20 -8.70
CA THR A 152 -14.65 14.39 -10.08
C THR A 152 -14.66 13.08 -10.86
N ALA A 153 -13.55 12.35 -10.88
CA ALA A 153 -13.44 11.10 -11.62
C ALA A 153 -14.43 10.02 -11.12
N LEU A 154 -14.62 9.91 -9.80
CA LEU A 154 -15.59 8.96 -9.22
C LEU A 154 -17.03 9.33 -9.58
N ARG A 155 -17.38 10.63 -9.66
CA ARG A 155 -18.71 11.07 -10.13
C ARG A 155 -18.93 10.71 -11.58
N GLU A 156 -17.92 10.87 -12.43
CA GLU A 156 -17.99 10.52 -13.85
C GLU A 156 -18.25 9.02 -14.03
N VAL A 157 -17.53 8.15 -13.29
CA VAL A 157 -17.74 6.69 -13.36
C VAL A 157 -19.11 6.28 -12.85
N ARG A 158 -19.62 6.91 -11.78
CA ARG A 158 -20.96 6.63 -11.24
C ARG A 158 -22.09 7.18 -12.11
N THR A 159 -21.79 8.10 -13.02
CA THR A 159 -22.79 8.66 -13.93
C THR A 159 -22.91 7.71 -15.11
N PRO A 160 -24.00 6.94 -15.23
CA PRO A 160 -24.18 6.07 -16.40
C PRO A 160 -24.13 6.94 -17.66
N PRO A 161 -23.46 6.50 -18.74
CA PRO A 161 -23.51 7.22 -20.00
C PRO A 161 -24.98 7.41 -20.35
N GLY A 162 -25.39 8.68 -20.44
CA GLY A 162 -26.79 9.05 -20.57
C GLY A 162 -27.40 8.27 -21.73
N ARG A 163 -28.61 7.71 -21.51
CA ARG A 163 -29.46 7.09 -22.53
C ARG A 163 -29.60 8.04 -23.73
N ARG A 164 -28.68 7.97 -24.67
CA ARG A 164 -28.75 8.61 -25.97
C ARG A 164 -28.48 7.52 -27.00
N GLY A 165 -29.57 6.95 -27.52
CA GLY A 165 -29.61 6.24 -28.80
C GLY A 165 -29.13 4.78 -28.80
N GLY A 166 -30.08 3.85 -28.73
CA GLY A 166 -30.12 2.64 -29.59
C GLY A 166 -29.02 1.59 -29.49
N SER A 167 -29.29 0.52 -28.74
CA SER A 167 -29.16 -0.85 -29.25
C SER A 167 -29.94 -1.77 -28.30
N GLY A 168 -31.05 -2.33 -28.79
CA GLY A 168 -31.73 -3.43 -28.09
C GLY A 168 -30.79 -4.62 -27.89
N PRO A 169 -31.13 -5.56 -26.98
CA PRO A 169 -30.34 -6.77 -26.80
C PRO A 169 -30.19 -7.51 -28.14
N PRO A 170 -29.02 -8.11 -28.45
CA PRO A 170 -28.89 -8.93 -29.66
C PRO A 170 -29.93 -10.05 -29.59
N ASP A 171 -30.80 -10.07 -30.60
CA ASP A 171 -31.75 -11.14 -30.89
C ASP A 171 -30.97 -12.45 -31.02
N ARG A 172 -31.00 -13.29 -29.98
CA ARG A 172 -30.46 -14.65 -30.06
C ARG A 172 -31.45 -15.49 -30.87
N ARG A 173 -31.47 -15.29 -32.19
CA ARG A 173 -32.05 -16.29 -33.09
C ARG A 173 -31.12 -17.48 -33.09
N GLU A 174 -31.51 -18.51 -32.35
CA GLU A 174 -30.89 -19.83 -32.43
C GLU A 174 -30.97 -20.34 -33.89
N PRO A 175 -29.88 -20.88 -34.46
CA PRO A 175 -29.95 -21.56 -35.73
C PRO A 175 -30.72 -22.88 -35.57
N ARG A 176 -31.90 -22.94 -36.20
CA ARG A 176 -32.76 -24.12 -36.31
C ARG A 176 -32.04 -25.19 -37.13
N ALA A 177 -31.72 -26.33 -36.52
CA ALA A 177 -31.12 -27.47 -37.22
C ALA A 177 -32.08 -28.05 -38.29
N PRO A 178 -31.58 -28.51 -39.46
CA PRO A 178 -32.39 -29.18 -40.47
C PRO A 178 -32.80 -30.59 -40.03
N ARG A 179 -33.96 -31.04 -40.55
CA ARG A 179 -34.58 -32.36 -40.31
C ARG A 179 -33.96 -33.45 -41.16
#